data_AF-A0AAD1ZZL0-F1
#
_entry.id   AF-A0AAD1ZZL0-F1
#
_cell.length_a   1.000
_cell.length_b   1.000
_cell.length_c   1.000
_cell.angle_alpha   90.00
_cell.angle_beta   90.00
_cell.angle_gamma   90.00
#
_symmetry.space_group_name_H-M   'P 1'
#
loop_
_entity.id
_entity.type
_entity.pdbx_description
1 polymer ?
#
loop_
_entity_poly.entity_id
_entity_poly.type
_entity_poly.pdbx_seq_one_letter_code
_entity_poly.pdbx_strand_id
1 'polypeptide(L)'
;MVSRVPWFDRLLDDTGEYFCGGIVLGSVSHMFSGMYNSPTGECLIRGSRAVRMNAPRCGGYLAVYGGLASVLESCMVYARQKDDPWNFILAGAAASGFQDMRHGLGMASRSGLALGSIRFLGVGTDILLNKIASNVQSPQLDSNFEE
;
A
#
# COMPACT_ATOMS: atom_id res chain seq x y z
N MET A 1 -11.76 -9.11 -1.54
CA MET A 1 -12.77 -9.69 -2.46
C MET A 1 -13.17 -8.60 -3.43
N VAL A 2 -12.64 -8.66 -4.64
CA VAL A 2 -12.66 -7.53 -5.58
C VAL A 2 -14.06 -7.33 -6.17
N SER A 3 -14.56 -6.10 -6.03
CA SER A 3 -15.73 -5.56 -6.71
C SER A 3 -15.46 -5.34 -8.21
N ARG A 4 -16.52 -5.20 -9.02
CA ARG A 4 -16.54 -5.19 -10.49
C ARG A 4 -15.85 -3.99 -11.18
N VAL A 5 -14.68 -3.57 -10.70
CA VAL A 5 -13.97 -2.38 -11.20
C VAL A 5 -12.96 -2.78 -12.29
N PRO A 6 -12.95 -2.11 -13.46
CA PRO A 6 -11.95 -2.30 -14.51
C PRO A 6 -10.50 -2.24 -13.98
N TRP A 7 -9.59 -2.97 -14.64
CA TRP A 7 -8.17 -3.03 -14.23
C TRP A 7 -7.47 -1.67 -14.28
N PHE A 8 -7.89 -0.80 -15.22
CA PHE A 8 -7.32 0.53 -15.39
C PHE A 8 -7.75 1.49 -14.27
N ASP A 9 -8.99 1.38 -13.81
CA ASP A 9 -9.47 2.20 -12.69
C ASP A 9 -8.75 1.82 -11.40
N ARG A 10 -8.55 0.51 -11.15
CA ARG A 10 -7.73 0.04 -10.02
C ARG A 10 -6.31 0.55 -10.06
N LEU A 11 -5.68 0.57 -11.25
CA LEU A 11 -4.35 1.13 -11.41
C LEU A 11 -4.29 2.60 -10.99
N LEU A 12 -5.27 3.39 -11.41
CA LEU A 12 -5.34 4.82 -11.08
C LEU A 12 -5.61 5.03 -9.58
N ASP A 13 -6.55 4.28 -9.02
CA ASP A 13 -6.90 4.35 -7.60
C ASP A 13 -5.71 3.95 -6.71
N ASP A 14 -5.06 2.82 -6.99
CA ASP A 14 -3.88 2.38 -6.25
C ASP A 14 -2.75 3.41 -6.38
N THR A 15 -2.44 3.87 -7.60
CA THR A 15 -1.39 4.87 -7.81
C THR A 15 -1.67 6.16 -7.01
N GLY A 16 -2.94 6.61 -7.00
CA GLY A 16 -3.38 7.77 -6.24
C GLY A 16 -3.29 7.58 -4.72
N GLU A 17 -3.74 6.43 -4.22
CA GLU A 17 -3.69 6.08 -2.80
C GLU A 17 -2.24 6.10 -2.29
N TYR A 18 -1.33 5.43 -3.00
CA TYR A 18 0.08 5.39 -2.62
C TYR A 18 0.78 6.76 -2.80
N PHE A 19 0.39 7.56 -3.80
CA PHE A 19 0.90 8.93 -3.95
C PHE A 19 0.53 9.80 -2.75
N CYS A 20 -0.76 9.84 -2.41
CA CYS A 20 -1.27 10.61 -1.29
C CYS A 20 -0.67 10.13 0.05
N GLY A 21 -0.64 8.81 0.28
CA GLY A 21 0.00 8.22 1.45
C GLY A 21 1.48 8.59 1.55
N GLY A 22 2.20 8.57 0.42
CA GLY A 22 3.60 8.96 0.35
C GLY A 22 3.86 10.44 0.61
N ILE A 23 2.95 11.32 0.17
CA ILE A 23 3.03 12.75 0.51
C ILE A 23 2.79 12.95 2.01
N VAL A 24 1.77 12.33 2.59
CA VAL A 24 1.44 12.50 4.01
C VAL A 24 2.60 11.99 4.89
N LEU A 25 3.02 10.74 4.69
CA LEU A 25 4.11 10.13 5.46
C LEU A 25 5.45 10.85 5.21
N GLY A 26 5.75 11.17 3.95
CA GLY A 26 6.95 11.89 3.55
C GLY A 26 7.01 13.29 4.14
N SER A 27 5.89 14.00 4.21
CA SER A 27 5.80 15.33 4.83
C SER A 27 6.06 15.25 6.32
N VAL A 28 5.40 14.32 7.02
CA VAL A 28 5.57 14.16 8.48
C VAL A 28 7.02 13.81 8.80
N SER A 29 7.59 12.80 8.12
CA SER A 29 8.97 12.36 8.35
C SER A 29 9.99 13.47 8.06
N HIS A 30 9.90 14.15 6.91
CA HIS A 30 10.84 15.22 6.56
C HIS A 30 10.63 16.49 7.37
N MET A 31 9.43 16.75 7.87
CA MET A 31 9.20 17.85 8.81
C MET A 31 9.95 17.58 10.12
N PHE A 32 9.80 16.39 10.70
CA PHE A 32 10.52 16.03 11.92
C PHE A 32 12.03 16.00 11.72
N SER A 33 12.53 15.37 10.66
CA SER A 33 13.97 15.34 10.37
C SER A 33 14.53 16.74 10.08
N GLY A 34 13.76 17.60 9.39
CA GLY A 34 14.16 18.98 9.10
C GLY A 34 14.17 19.89 10.33
N MET A 35 13.24 19.67 11.26
CA MET A 35 13.19 20.35 12.56
C MET A 35 14.35 19.92 13.48
N TYR A 36 14.61 18.60 13.58
CA TYR A 36 15.63 18.05 14.46
C TYR A 36 17.06 18.44 14.05
N ASN A 37 17.33 18.51 12.74
CA ASN A 37 18.64 18.89 12.20
C ASN A 37 18.82 20.41 12.01
N SER A 38 17.96 21.24 12.61
CA SER A 38 18.03 22.70 12.47
C SER A 38 18.82 23.34 13.61
N PRO A 39 19.66 24.36 13.33
CA PRO A 39 20.18 25.26 14.36
C PRO A 39 19.03 26.00 15.08
N THR A 40 19.29 26.43 16.31
CA THR A 40 18.33 27.11 17.18
C THR A 40 17.72 28.32 16.48
N GLY A 41 16.39 28.36 16.37
CA GLY A 41 15.64 29.50 15.81
C GLY A 41 15.12 29.32 14.37
N GLU A 42 15.63 28.37 13.58
CA GLU A 42 15.20 28.16 12.18
C GLU A 42 14.37 26.88 11.95
N CYS A 43 13.98 26.21 13.04
CA CYS A 43 13.37 24.88 13.05
C CYS A 43 12.17 24.74 12.08
N LEU A 44 11.22 25.68 12.12
CA LEU A 44 10.01 25.63 11.26
C LEU A 44 10.31 25.96 9.78
N ILE A 45 11.25 26.86 9.52
CA ILE A 45 11.63 27.26 8.17
C ILE A 45 12.37 26.10 7.48
N ARG A 46 13.28 25.43 8.20
CA ARG A 46 13.97 24.24 7.68
C ARG A 46 13.06 23.03 7.55
N GLY A 47 12.17 22.81 8.51
CA GLY A 47 11.14 21.77 8.43
C GLY A 47 10.25 21.93 7.20
N SER A 48 9.66 23.11 7.00
CA SER A 48 8.80 23.38 5.84
C SER A 48 9.54 23.29 4.50
N ARG A 49 10.80 23.74 4.44
CA ARG A 49 11.65 23.58 3.25
C ARG A 49 11.97 22.12 2.97
N ALA A 50 12.25 21.31 4.01
CA ALA A 50 12.51 19.89 3.86
C ALA A 50 11.28 19.13 3.34
N VAL A 51 10.08 19.47 3.82
CA VAL A 51 8.81 18.93 3.30
C VAL A 51 8.65 19.27 1.83
N ARG A 52 8.79 20.55 1.47
CA ARG A 52 8.58 21.01 0.08
C ARG A 52 9.51 20.33 -0.93
N MET A 53 10.75 20.04 -0.53
CA MET A 53 11.74 19.42 -1.41
C MET A 53 11.59 17.90 -1.55
N ASN A 54 11.03 17.22 -0.54
CA ASN A 54 11.08 15.75 -0.46
C ASN A 54 9.70 15.08 -0.48
N ALA A 55 8.64 15.71 0.02
CA ALA A 55 7.31 15.10 0.06
C ALA A 55 6.79 14.67 -1.33
N PRO A 56 6.92 15.48 -2.41
CA PRO A 56 6.55 15.04 -3.75
C PRO A 56 7.41 13.89 -4.27
N ARG A 57 8.69 13.81 -3.86
CA ARG A 57 9.60 12.71 -4.25
C ARG A 57 9.18 11.40 -3.60
N CYS A 58 8.83 11.44 -2.32
CA CYS A 58 8.27 10.29 -1.61
C CYS A 58 6.93 9.84 -2.20
N GLY A 59 6.03 10.80 -2.48
CA GLY A 59 4.76 10.54 -3.15
C GLY A 59 4.95 9.87 -4.52
N GLY A 60 5.79 10.42 -5.38
CA GLY A 60 6.07 9.84 -6.69
C GLY A 60 6.71 8.45 -6.62
N TYR A 61 7.61 8.23 -5.66
CA TYR A 61 8.20 6.90 -5.45
C TYR A 61 7.15 5.86 -5.06
N LEU A 62 6.25 6.16 -4.12
CA LEU A 62 5.19 5.23 -3.73
C LEU A 62 4.10 5.11 -4.81
N ALA A 63 3.81 6.15 -5.59
CA ALA A 63 2.89 6.07 -6.72
C ALA A 63 3.35 5.03 -7.75
N VAL A 64 4.64 5.01 -8.08
CA VAL A 64 5.23 4.00 -8.98
C VAL A 64 5.08 2.59 -8.39
N TYR A 65 5.26 2.43 -7.08
CA TYR A 65 5.02 1.15 -6.40
C TYR A 65 3.56 0.70 -6.55
N GLY A 66 2.61 1.60 -6.27
CA GLY A 66 1.17 1.34 -6.41
C GLY A 66 0.83 0.85 -7.81
N GLY A 67 1.23 1.62 -8.83
CA GLY A 67 0.97 1.27 -10.21
C GLY A 67 1.60 -0.06 -10.64
N LEU A 68 2.87 -0.31 -10.27
CA LEU A 68 3.54 -1.57 -10.56
C LEU A 68 2.82 -2.76 -9.91
N ALA A 69 2.39 -2.61 -8.66
CA ALA A 69 1.68 -3.67 -7.94
C ALA A 69 0.37 -4.06 -8.63
N SER A 70 -0.46 -3.09 -9.05
CA SER A 70 -1.74 -3.36 -9.72
C SER A 70 -1.54 -4.03 -11.08
N VAL A 71 -0.52 -3.61 -11.83
CA VAL A 71 -0.15 -4.26 -13.10
C VAL A 71 0.28 -5.71 -12.87
N LEU A 72 1.16 -5.95 -11.90
CA LEU A 72 1.67 -7.29 -11.62
C LEU A 72 0.57 -8.24 -11.10
N GLU A 73 -0.35 -7.73 -10.29
CA GLU A 73 -1.53 -8.48 -9.86
C GLU A 73 -2.42 -8.84 -11.06
N SER A 74 -2.71 -7.88 -11.92
CA SER A 74 -3.50 -8.09 -13.14
C SER A 74 -2.84 -9.10 -14.09
N CYS A 75 -1.51 -9.03 -14.25
CA CYS A 75 -0.74 -10.00 -15.02
C CYS A 75 -0.82 -11.42 -14.42
N MET A 76 -0.73 -11.55 -13.09
CA MET A 76 -0.83 -12.86 -12.44
C MET A 76 -2.23 -13.45 -12.51
N VAL A 77 -3.27 -12.63 -12.34
CA VAL A 77 -4.66 -13.05 -12.55
C VAL A 77 -4.86 -13.48 -14.00
N TYR A 78 -4.33 -12.74 -14.97
CA TYR A 78 -4.40 -13.12 -16.39
C TYR A 78 -3.63 -14.42 -16.68
N ALA A 79 -2.46 -14.63 -16.09
CA ALA A 79 -1.66 -15.83 -16.32
C ALA A 79 -2.27 -17.09 -15.67
N ARG A 80 -2.82 -16.95 -14.46
CA ARG A 80 -3.31 -18.09 -13.65
C ARG A 80 -4.82 -18.29 -13.72
N GLN A 81 -5.56 -17.31 -14.22
CA GLN A 81 -7.03 -17.28 -14.26
C GLN A 81 -7.66 -17.55 -12.87
N LYS A 82 -6.96 -17.15 -11.81
CA LYS A 82 -7.36 -17.32 -10.41
C LYS A 82 -7.04 -16.04 -9.65
N ASP A 83 -7.99 -15.62 -8.82
CA ASP A 83 -7.86 -14.46 -7.95
C ASP A 83 -7.68 -14.94 -6.50
N ASP A 84 -6.41 -15.09 -6.10
CA ASP A 84 -6.03 -15.58 -4.79
C ASP A 84 -5.30 -14.47 -3.99
N PRO A 85 -5.42 -14.45 -2.65
CA PRO A 85 -4.61 -13.63 -1.74
C PRO A 85 -3.10 -13.61 -2.04
N TRP A 86 -2.59 -14.73 -2.56
CA TRP A 86 -1.19 -14.88 -2.94
C TRP A 86 -0.77 -13.97 -4.09
N ASN A 87 -1.66 -13.66 -5.02
CA ASN A 87 -1.34 -12.76 -6.13
C ASN A 87 -1.05 -11.35 -5.60
N PHE A 88 -1.84 -10.86 -4.65
CA PHE A 88 -1.64 -9.55 -4.03
C PHE A 88 -0.32 -9.43 -3.25
N ILE A 89 0.03 -10.48 -2.50
CA ILE A 89 1.27 -10.55 -1.72
C ILE A 89 2.49 -10.61 -2.65
N LEU A 90 2.48 -11.54 -3.61
CA LEU A 90 3.58 -11.72 -4.55
C LEU A 90 3.73 -10.52 -5.48
N ALA A 91 2.63 -9.88 -5.88
CA ALA A 91 2.65 -8.70 -6.74
C ALA A 91 3.33 -7.54 -6.04
N GLY A 92 3.00 -7.32 -4.76
CA GLY A 92 3.65 -6.27 -3.97
C GLY A 92 5.13 -6.53 -3.74
N ALA A 93 5.50 -7.77 -3.40
CA ALA A 93 6.90 -8.15 -3.24
C ALA A 93 7.70 -8.01 -4.54
N ALA A 94 7.12 -8.39 -5.68
CA ALA A 94 7.74 -8.25 -6.98
C ALA A 94 7.83 -6.78 -7.41
N ALA A 95 6.80 -5.97 -7.16
CA ALA A 95 6.79 -4.54 -7.47
C ALA A 95 7.92 -3.80 -6.73
N SER A 96 8.08 -4.04 -5.42
CA SER A 96 9.12 -3.39 -4.64
C SER A 96 10.52 -3.87 -5.01
N GLY A 97 10.71 -5.18 -5.19
CA GLY A 97 11.98 -5.72 -5.65
C GLY A 97 12.38 -5.19 -7.02
N PHE A 98 11.41 -5.07 -7.94
CA PHE A 98 11.65 -4.47 -9.26
C PHE A 98 12.04 -2.99 -9.16
N GLN A 99 11.32 -2.23 -8.34
CA GLN A 99 11.59 -0.81 -8.15
C GLN A 99 13.00 -0.56 -7.59
N ASP A 100 13.45 -1.36 -6.63
CA ASP A 100 14.77 -1.23 -6.01
C ASP A 100 15.91 -1.94 -6.75
N MET A 101 15.62 -2.62 -7.86
CA MET A 101 16.62 -3.33 -8.66
C MET A 101 17.77 -2.42 -9.11
N ARG A 102 17.48 -1.14 -9.37
CA ARG A 102 18.48 -0.12 -9.73
C ARG A 102 19.47 0.22 -8.62
N HIS A 103 19.14 -0.12 -7.37
CA HIS A 103 19.99 0.08 -6.20
C HIS A 103 20.79 -1.19 -5.84
N GLY A 104 20.66 -2.26 -6.64
CA GLY A 104 21.39 -3.51 -6.51
C GLY A 104 20.53 -4.67 -5.99
N LEU A 105 20.93 -5.91 -6.33
CA LEU A 105 20.16 -7.12 -6.02
C LEU A 105 19.94 -7.34 -4.50
N GLY A 106 20.91 -6.94 -3.67
CA GLY A 106 20.78 -7.04 -2.22
C GLY A 106 19.74 -6.08 -1.63
N MET A 107 19.54 -4.91 -2.23
CA MET A 107 18.48 -3.98 -1.82
C MET A 107 17.13 -4.45 -2.33
N ALA A 108 17.05 -4.90 -3.58
CA ALA A 108 15.84 -5.44 -4.19
C ALA A 108 15.24 -6.63 -3.41
N SER A 109 16.08 -7.58 -2.98
CA SER A 109 15.58 -8.73 -2.21
C SER A 109 15.05 -8.32 -0.84
N ARG A 110 15.73 -7.39 -0.15
CA ARG A 110 15.32 -6.88 1.16
C ARG A 110 14.02 -6.09 1.09
N SER A 111 13.86 -5.21 0.10
CA SER A 111 12.63 -4.43 -0.07
C SER A 111 11.46 -5.29 -0.54
N GLY A 112 11.72 -6.29 -1.40
CA GLY A 112 10.79 -7.36 -1.75
C GLY A 112 10.21 -8.06 -0.53
N LEU A 113 11.08 -8.56 0.34
CA LEU A 113 10.69 -9.26 1.57
C LEU A 113 9.99 -8.33 2.57
N ALA A 114 10.46 -7.09 2.71
CA ALA A 114 9.87 -6.13 3.65
C ALA A 114 8.44 -5.75 3.25
N LEU A 115 8.22 -5.34 2.00
CA LEU A 115 6.88 -4.96 1.55
C LEU A 115 5.96 -6.16 1.33
N GLY A 116 6.52 -7.31 0.92
CA GLY A 116 5.78 -8.58 0.86
C GLY A 116 5.25 -9.01 2.24
N SER A 117 6.07 -8.89 3.29
CA SER A 117 5.64 -9.23 4.65
C SER A 117 4.59 -8.25 5.19
N ILE A 118 4.72 -6.95 4.90
CA ILE A 118 3.69 -5.95 5.26
C ILE A 118 2.36 -6.26 4.55
N ARG A 119 2.37 -6.61 3.26
CA ARG A 119 1.15 -6.98 2.56
C ARG A 119 0.54 -8.29 3.05
N PHE A 120 1.37 -9.27 3.39
CA PHE A 120 0.89 -10.50 4.02
C PHE A 120 0.12 -10.21 5.31
N LEU A 121 0.66 -9.32 6.16
CA LEU A 121 -0.03 -8.89 7.37
C LEU A 121 -1.33 -8.17 7.06
N GLY A 122 -1.35 -7.27 6.06
CA GLY A 122 -2.57 -6.58 5.62
C GLY A 122 -3.68 -7.54 5.23
N VAL A 123 -3.38 -8.53 4.37
CA VAL A 123 -4.34 -9.54 3.96
C VAL A 123 -4.78 -10.43 5.13
N GLY A 124 -3.86 -10.78 6.03
CA GLY A 124 -4.18 -11.51 7.26
C GLY A 124 -5.16 -10.75 8.15
N THR A 125 -4.96 -9.44 8.30
CA THR A 125 -5.87 -8.54 9.02
C THR A 125 -7.23 -8.48 8.34
N ASP A 126 -7.29 -8.32 7.01
CA ASP A 126 -8.55 -8.28 6.27
C ASP A 126 -9.35 -9.58 6.44
N ILE A 127 -8.69 -10.73 6.38
CA ILE A 127 -9.33 -12.03 6.60
C ILE A 127 -9.88 -12.13 8.03
N LEU A 128 -9.13 -11.67 9.03
CA LEU A 128 -9.56 -11.69 10.43
C LEU A 128 -10.76 -10.79 10.67
N LEU A 129 -10.71 -9.54 10.18
CA LEU A 129 -11.79 -8.58 10.32
C LEU A 129 -13.07 -9.06 9.63
N ASN A 130 -12.97 -9.65 8.44
CA ASN A 130 -14.11 -10.22 7.75
C ASN A 130 -14.76 -11.38 8.53
N LYS A 131 -13.97 -12.23 9.19
CA LYS A 131 -14.49 -13.31 10.06
C LYS A 131 -15.23 -12.77 11.28
N ILE A 132 -14.69 -11.72 11.92
CA ILE A 132 -15.34 -11.11 13.08
C ILE A 132 -16.65 -10.45 12.65
N ALA A 133 -16.65 -9.69 11.56
CA ALA A 133 -17.85 -9.04 11.03
C ALA A 133 -18.93 -10.06 10.63
N SER A 134 -18.56 -11.16 9.96
CA SER A 134 -19.53 -12.21 9.60
C SER A 134 -20.16 -12.89 10.80
N ASN A 135 -19.43 -13.04 11.90
CA ASN A 135 -19.97 -13.61 13.14
C ASN A 135 -20.90 -12.65 13.89
N VAL A 136 -20.77 -11.34 13.68
CA VAL A 136 -21.63 -10.30 14.27
C VAL A 136 -22.95 -10.16 13.49
N GLN A 137 -22.93 -10.41 12.17
CA GLN A 137 -24.10 -10.27 11.28
C GLN A 137 -25.11 -11.42 11.36
N SER A 138 -24.91 -12.43 12.23
CA SER A 138 -25.91 -13.46 12.50
C SER A 138 -26.70 -13.22 13.79
N PRO A 139 -27.70 -12.30 13.83
CA PRO A 139 -28.89 -12.46 14.66
C PRO A 139 -29.94 -13.29 13.92
N GLN A 140 -30.56 -14.21 14.65
CA GLN A 140 -31.53 -15.18 14.14
C GLN A 140 -32.77 -14.51 13.52
N LEU A 141 -33.15 -14.96 12.33
CA LEU A 141 -34.52 -14.91 11.85
C LEU A 141 -35.12 -16.32 12.00
N ASP A 142 -35.28 -16.74 13.27
CA ASP A 142 -36.10 -17.90 13.59
C ASP A 142 -37.57 -17.51 13.33
N SER A 143 -38.03 -17.88 12.14
CA SER A 143 -39.36 -18.46 11.86
C SER A 143 -40.49 -18.13 12.86
N ASN A 144 -40.86 -16.85 12.98
CA ASN A 144 -42.09 -16.41 13.65
C ASN A 144 -43.09 -15.80 12.65
N PHE A 145 -43.16 -16.32 11.42
CA PHE A 145 -44.26 -16.08 10.50
C PHE A 145 -44.47 -17.34 9.64
N GLU A 146 -45.27 -18.28 10.15
CA GLU A 146 -46.47 -18.80 9.49
C GLU A 146 -47.07 -19.90 10.39
N GLU A 147 -48.29 -19.62 10.87
CA GLU A 147 -49.28 -20.58 11.39
C GLU A 147 -49.61 -21.67 10.36
#